data_AF-A0A7Y0N1S4-F1
#
_entry.id   AF-A0A7Y0N1S4-F1
#
_cell.length_a   1.000
_cell.length_b   1.000
_cell.length_c   1.000
_cell.angle_alpha   90.00
_cell.angle_beta   90.00
_cell.angle_gamma   90.00
#
_symmetry.space_group_name_H-M   'P 1'
#
loop_
_entity.id
_entity.type
_entity.pdbx_description
1 polymer ?
#
loop_
_entity_poly.entity_id
_entity_poly.type
_entity_poly.pdbx_seq_one_letter_code
_entity_poly.pdbx_strand_id
1 'polypeptide(L)'
;MQCQSVFTHITDEYLAVERLRSELRQEHLSYIICYYTEEYDFRAIRSAFLRYFPGVPFHGSSSCQAIMTDQGFHVGPVIAAMAIYDSGPHAYGTGISNCEENECVSVALDMALQNANRIGEVPNLILLHATPGKEEKIIESIDERFGTLVPIIGGSAADNHIEGKWSVI
;
A
#
# COMPACT_ATOMS: atom_id res chain seq x y z
N MET A 1 9.22 15.49 -5.41
CA MET A 1 8.49 14.71 -4.39
C MET A 1 7.99 15.58 -3.24
N GLN A 2 6.68 15.64 -3.04
CA GLN A 2 5.99 16.19 -1.86
C GLN A 2 5.01 15.14 -1.33
N CYS A 3 4.69 15.15 -0.04
CA CYS A 3 3.72 14.22 0.56
C CYS A 3 2.58 14.98 1.24
N GLN A 4 1.38 14.41 1.21
CA GLN A 4 0.21 14.89 1.96
C GLN A 4 -0.54 13.70 2.56
N SER A 5 -0.83 13.76 3.85
CA SER A 5 -1.69 12.79 4.54
C SER A 5 -3.10 13.34 4.74
N VAL A 6 -4.08 12.46 4.60
CA VAL A 6 -5.51 12.69 4.85
C VAL A 6 -6.08 11.47 5.56
N PHE A 7 -7.15 11.64 6.31
CA PHE A 7 -7.85 10.54 6.98
C PHE A 7 -9.35 10.81 7.06
N THR A 8 -10.12 9.77 7.32
CA THR A 8 -11.57 9.86 7.49
C THR A 8 -12.08 8.76 8.40
N HIS A 9 -13.11 9.09 9.19
CA HIS A 9 -13.88 8.15 10.01
C HIS A 9 -15.22 7.79 9.37
N ILE A 10 -15.45 8.15 8.11
CA ILE A 10 -16.64 7.74 7.37
C ILE A 10 -16.60 6.21 7.24
N THR A 11 -17.69 5.55 7.63
CA THR A 11 -17.76 4.08 7.69
C THR A 11 -18.16 3.44 6.36
N ASP A 12 -18.76 4.19 5.43
CA ASP A 12 -18.99 3.73 4.06
C ASP A 12 -17.70 3.88 3.25
N GLU A 13 -17.17 2.78 2.73
CA GLU A 13 -15.86 2.75 2.06
C GLU A 13 -15.82 3.63 0.81
N TYR A 14 -16.91 3.71 0.05
CA TYR A 14 -16.95 4.52 -1.17
C TYR A 14 -16.99 6.01 -0.84
N LEU A 15 -17.81 6.42 0.12
CA LEU A 15 -17.87 7.80 0.59
C LEU A 15 -16.59 8.21 1.30
N ALA A 16 -15.96 7.29 2.02
CA ALA A 16 -14.67 7.50 2.67
C ALA A 16 -13.59 7.81 1.64
N VAL A 17 -13.40 6.96 0.62
CA VAL A 17 -12.39 7.19 -0.42
C VAL A 17 -12.73 8.41 -1.28
N GLU A 18 -14.00 8.67 -1.56
CA GLU A 18 -14.44 9.91 -2.24
C GLU A 18 -14.05 11.16 -1.42
N ARG A 19 -14.25 11.12 -0.10
CA ARG A 19 -13.83 12.20 0.80
C ARG A 19 -12.32 12.40 0.75
N LEU A 20 -11.51 11.33 0.85
CA LEU A 20 -10.06 11.41 0.75
C LEU A 20 -9.64 12.05 -0.59
N ARG A 21 -10.25 11.63 -1.71
CA ARG A 21 -10.00 12.23 -3.03
C ARG A 21 -10.29 13.73 -3.04
N SER A 22 -11.38 14.18 -2.41
CA SER A 22 -11.74 15.60 -2.38
C SER A 22 -10.75 16.49 -1.62
N GLU A 23 -10.01 15.92 -0.67
CA GLU A 23 -9.01 16.62 0.13
C GLU A 23 -7.59 16.56 -0.45
N LEU A 24 -7.33 15.56 -1.30
CA LEU A 24 -6.06 15.40 -2.00
C LEU A 24 -6.00 16.29 -3.24
N ARG A 25 -4.85 16.92 -3.45
CA ARG A 25 -4.54 17.53 -4.75
C ARG A 25 -4.52 16.43 -5.82
N GLN A 26 -5.01 16.73 -7.01
CA GLN A 26 -5.04 15.76 -8.11
C GLN A 26 -3.87 15.95 -9.09
N GLU A 27 -3.37 17.18 -9.18
CA GLU A 27 -2.23 17.51 -10.01
C GLU A 27 -0.95 16.86 -9.48
N HIS A 28 -0.20 16.22 -10.40
CA HIS A 28 1.03 15.48 -10.11
C HIS A 28 0.91 14.38 -9.05
N LEU A 29 -0.30 13.84 -8.81
CA LEU A 29 -0.49 12.71 -7.91
C LEU A 29 0.11 11.45 -8.55
N SER A 30 1.16 10.90 -7.94
CA SER A 30 1.97 9.83 -8.54
C SER A 30 1.80 8.47 -7.86
N TYR A 31 1.50 8.47 -6.56
CA TYR A 31 1.37 7.25 -5.77
C TYR A 31 0.55 7.50 -4.50
N ILE A 32 -0.16 6.47 -4.02
CA ILE A 32 -0.91 6.54 -2.76
C ILE A 32 -0.56 5.35 -1.87
N ILE A 33 -0.24 5.62 -0.61
CA ILE A 33 -0.17 4.61 0.44
C ILE A 33 -1.44 4.74 1.26
N CYS A 34 -2.19 3.66 1.48
CA CYS A 34 -3.39 3.68 2.31
C CYS A 34 -3.33 2.67 3.45
N TYR A 35 -3.93 3.05 4.57
CA TYR A 35 -4.13 2.17 5.71
C TYR A 35 -5.59 2.26 6.14
N TYR A 36 -6.12 1.15 6.64
CA TYR A 36 -7.49 1.06 7.13
C TYR A 36 -7.54 0.10 8.31
N THR A 37 -8.40 0.37 9.29
CA THR A 37 -8.60 -0.55 10.41
C THR A 37 -9.45 -1.76 9.99
N GLU A 38 -9.38 -2.87 10.74
CA GLU A 38 -10.01 -4.16 10.40
C GLU A 38 -11.52 -4.06 10.09
N GLU A 39 -12.22 -3.08 10.66
CA GLU A 39 -13.68 -2.96 10.57
C GLU A 39 -14.21 -2.73 9.15
N TYR A 40 -13.36 -2.28 8.21
CA TYR A 40 -13.74 -2.02 6.83
C TYR A 40 -13.62 -3.26 5.93
N ASP A 41 -14.48 -3.33 4.90
CA ASP A 41 -14.29 -4.30 3.82
C ASP A 41 -13.17 -3.84 2.87
N PHE A 42 -12.00 -4.46 2.98
CA PHE A 42 -10.84 -4.18 2.13
C PHE A 42 -11.14 -4.30 0.62
N ARG A 43 -12.10 -5.15 0.22
CA ARG A 43 -12.50 -5.30 -1.19
C ARG A 43 -13.28 -4.09 -1.66
N ALA A 44 -14.14 -3.54 -0.80
CA ALA A 44 -14.86 -2.29 -1.07
C ALA A 44 -13.88 -1.11 -1.11
N ILE A 45 -12.93 -1.03 -0.17
CA ILE A 45 -11.85 -0.03 -0.19
C ILE A 45 -11.07 -0.10 -1.51
N ARG A 46 -10.57 -1.29 -1.88
CA ARG A 46 -9.82 -1.48 -3.14
C ARG A 46 -10.62 -1.05 -4.35
N SER A 47 -11.89 -1.43 -4.41
CA SER A 47 -12.80 -1.06 -5.51
C SER A 47 -13.03 0.46 -5.56
N ALA A 48 -13.17 1.10 -4.40
CA ALA A 48 -13.32 2.55 -4.30
C ALA A 48 -12.03 3.27 -4.73
N PHE A 49 -10.84 2.81 -4.33
CA PHE A 49 -9.57 3.39 -4.80
C PHE A 49 -9.41 3.27 -6.32
N LEU A 50 -9.69 2.10 -6.90
CA LEU A 50 -9.66 1.92 -8.36
C LEU A 50 -10.63 2.84 -9.10
N ARG A 51 -11.80 3.12 -8.50
CA ARG A 51 -12.81 4.02 -9.06
C ARG A 51 -12.43 5.50 -8.94
N TYR A 52 -11.95 5.91 -7.78
CA TYR A 52 -11.73 7.33 -7.46
C TYR A 52 -10.31 7.81 -7.77
N PHE A 53 -9.33 6.92 -7.93
CA PHE A 53 -7.97 7.27 -8.35
C PHE A 53 -7.55 6.47 -9.60
N PRO A 54 -8.28 6.61 -10.72
CA PRO A 54 -8.02 5.82 -11.91
C PRO A 54 -6.61 6.12 -12.46
N GLY A 55 -5.81 5.07 -12.64
CA GLY A 55 -4.46 5.15 -13.17
C GLY A 55 -3.38 5.60 -12.17
N VAL A 56 -3.74 5.88 -10.91
CA VAL A 56 -2.75 6.16 -9.86
C VAL A 56 -2.44 4.85 -9.12
N PRO A 57 -1.18 4.38 -9.12
CA PRO A 57 -0.80 3.22 -8.34
C PRO A 57 -1.01 3.48 -6.84
N PHE A 58 -1.57 2.50 -6.15
CA PHE A 58 -1.72 2.53 -4.69
C PHE A 58 -1.28 1.22 -4.05
N HIS A 59 -0.91 1.32 -2.78
CA HIS A 59 -0.50 0.21 -1.92
C HIS A 59 -1.20 0.35 -0.57
N GLY A 60 -1.93 -0.68 -0.16
CA GLY A 60 -2.71 -0.63 1.07
C GLY A 60 -2.49 -1.81 1.99
N SER A 61 -2.65 -1.58 3.30
CA SER A 61 -2.58 -2.61 4.32
C SER A 61 -3.55 -2.33 5.47
N SER A 62 -4.11 -3.38 6.06
CA SER A 62 -4.91 -3.25 7.28
C SER A 62 -4.04 -2.93 8.50
N SER A 63 -4.63 -2.23 9.48
CA SER A 63 -4.02 -1.81 10.74
C SER A 63 -4.84 -2.28 11.95
N CYS A 64 -4.17 -2.48 13.09
CA CYS A 64 -4.79 -2.87 14.35
C CYS A 64 -5.29 -1.63 15.11
N GLN A 65 -6.61 -1.53 15.30
CA GLN A 65 -7.33 -0.56 16.13
C GLN A 65 -7.20 0.93 15.79
N ALA A 66 -6.13 1.37 15.11
CA ALA A 66 -5.86 2.78 14.88
C ALA A 66 -4.84 3.01 13.75
N ILE A 67 -4.73 4.27 13.31
CA ILE A 67 -3.72 4.73 12.36
C ILE A 67 -3.09 6.04 12.85
N MET A 68 -1.76 6.15 12.71
CA MET A 68 -1.00 7.36 13.00
C MET A 68 -0.81 8.20 11.72
N THR A 69 -1.04 9.50 11.82
CA THR A 69 -0.77 10.49 10.76
C THR A 69 0.00 11.68 11.32
N ASP A 70 0.38 12.63 10.49
CA ASP A 70 0.90 13.93 10.92
C ASP A 70 -0.10 14.75 11.76
N GLN A 71 -1.40 14.44 11.65
CA GLN A 71 -2.47 15.05 12.45
C GLN A 71 -2.76 14.29 13.76
N GLY A 72 -1.98 13.26 14.08
CA GLY A 72 -2.06 12.51 15.34
C GLY A 72 -2.56 11.07 15.19
N PHE A 73 -3.03 10.52 16.30
CA PHE A 73 -3.45 9.13 16.46
C PHE A 73 -4.97 9.00 16.32
N HIS A 74 -5.41 8.23 15.34
CA HIS A 74 -6.83 8.07 14.99
C HIS A 74 -7.30 6.66 15.29
N VAL A 75 -8.22 6.52 16.24
CA VAL A 75 -8.80 5.23 16.62
C VAL A 75 -9.89 4.83 15.62
N GLY A 76 -9.97 3.53 15.33
CA GLY A 76 -10.89 2.93 14.39
C GLY A 76 -12.38 3.14 14.74
N PRO A 77 -13.28 3.05 13.75
CA PRO A 77 -12.98 2.86 12.32
C PRO A 77 -12.33 4.09 11.69
N VAL A 78 -11.20 3.90 11.01
CA VAL A 78 -10.50 4.95 10.25
C VAL A 78 -9.86 4.42 8.97
N ILE A 79 -9.92 5.21 7.89
CA ILE A 79 -9.08 5.06 6.69
C ILE A 79 -8.18 6.29 6.60
N ALA A 80 -6.89 6.07 6.36
CA ALA A 80 -5.93 7.13 6.10
C ALA A 80 -5.19 6.87 4.78
N ALA A 81 -4.79 7.93 4.11
CA ALA A 81 -3.99 7.87 2.90
C ALA A 81 -2.85 8.90 2.96
N MET A 82 -1.67 8.50 2.51
CA MET A 82 -0.55 9.38 2.22
C MET A 82 -0.34 9.42 0.71
N ALA A 83 -0.62 10.57 0.12
CA ALA A 83 -0.37 10.84 -1.29
C ALA A 83 1.06 11.32 -1.50
N ILE A 84 1.70 10.81 -2.55
CA ILE A 84 3.00 11.27 -3.04
C ILE A 84 2.78 12.02 -4.35
N TYR A 85 3.28 13.25 -4.39
CA TYR A 85 3.26 14.10 -5.57
C TYR A 85 4.65 14.19 -6.19
N ASP A 86 4.75 13.85 -7.46
CA ASP A 86 6.00 13.96 -8.18
C ASP A 86 5.81 14.30 -9.67
N SER A 87 6.65 15.20 -10.13
CA SER A 87 6.75 15.63 -11.54
C SER A 87 8.14 15.31 -12.12
N GLY A 88 8.95 14.56 -11.39
CA GLY A 88 10.32 14.21 -11.73
C GLY A 88 10.41 12.92 -12.55
N PRO A 89 11.64 12.39 -12.73
CA PRO A 89 11.87 11.16 -13.49
C PRO A 89 11.59 9.88 -12.69
N HIS A 90 11.07 9.98 -11.46
CA HIS A 90 10.82 8.83 -10.60
C HIS A 90 9.65 8.00 -11.14
N ALA A 91 9.68 6.69 -10.88
CA ALA A 91 8.64 5.77 -11.29
C ALA A 91 8.13 5.01 -10.06
N TYR A 92 6.82 4.79 -10.02
CA TYR A 92 6.16 4.09 -8.93
C TYR A 92 5.32 2.97 -9.53
N GLY A 93 5.49 1.75 -9.02
CA GLY A 93 4.74 0.59 -9.43
C GLY A 93 4.36 -0.25 -8.23
N THR A 94 3.23 -0.94 -8.34
CA THR A 94 2.77 -1.88 -7.30
C THR A 94 2.56 -3.25 -7.90
N GLY A 95 2.75 -4.25 -7.06
CA GLY A 95 2.46 -5.64 -7.37
C GLY A 95 2.00 -6.35 -6.11
N ILE A 96 1.11 -7.31 -6.29
CA ILE A 96 0.55 -8.11 -5.21
C ILE A 96 0.43 -9.57 -5.67
N SER A 97 0.73 -10.49 -4.78
CA SER A 97 0.67 -11.93 -5.03
C SER A 97 0.26 -12.67 -3.77
N ASN A 98 -0.24 -13.90 -3.93
CA ASN A 98 -0.55 -14.77 -2.81
C ASN A 98 0.72 -15.51 -2.36
N CYS A 99 1.16 -15.27 -1.12
CA CYS A 99 2.36 -15.89 -0.54
C CYS A 99 2.23 -17.39 -0.20
N GLU A 100 1.11 -18.03 -0.52
CA GLU A 100 0.98 -19.51 -0.47
C GLU A 100 1.59 -20.20 -1.70
N GLU A 101 1.79 -19.46 -2.79
CA GLU A 101 2.36 -20.00 -4.02
C GLU A 101 3.90 -19.95 -3.98
N ASN A 102 4.52 -20.96 -4.58
CA ASN A 102 5.94 -20.88 -4.91
C ASN A 102 6.13 -19.69 -5.87
N GLU A 103 7.20 -18.92 -5.71
CA GLU A 103 7.53 -17.75 -6.55
C GLU A 103 6.67 -16.48 -6.33
N CYS A 104 5.82 -16.44 -5.30
CA CYS A 104 4.98 -15.27 -4.98
C CYS A 104 5.75 -13.93 -5.00
N VAL A 105 6.95 -13.89 -4.42
CA VAL A 105 7.80 -12.69 -4.41
C VAL A 105 8.19 -12.26 -5.83
N SER A 106 8.61 -13.22 -6.67
CA SER A 106 8.96 -12.94 -8.07
C SER A 106 7.78 -12.35 -8.82
N VAL A 107 6.59 -12.95 -8.67
CA VAL A 107 5.36 -12.47 -9.32
C VAL A 107 5.00 -11.05 -8.90
N ALA A 108 5.08 -10.73 -7.59
CA ALA A 108 4.80 -9.39 -7.10
C ALA A 108 5.83 -8.36 -7.60
N LEU A 109 7.12 -8.72 -7.62
CA LEU A 109 8.18 -7.85 -8.13
C LEU A 109 8.06 -7.60 -9.64
N ASP A 110 7.79 -8.65 -10.42
CA ASP A 110 7.59 -8.53 -11.87
C ASP A 110 6.40 -7.64 -12.19
N MET A 111 5.29 -7.79 -11.46
CA MET A 111 4.13 -6.92 -11.58
C MET A 111 4.47 -5.46 -11.21
N ALA A 112 5.19 -5.23 -10.11
CA ALA A 112 5.58 -3.89 -9.69
C ALA A 112 6.51 -3.20 -10.71
N LEU A 113 7.53 -3.92 -11.20
CA LEU A 113 8.47 -3.40 -12.20
C LEU A 113 7.79 -3.16 -13.54
N GLN A 114 6.87 -4.04 -13.95
CA GLN A 114 6.07 -3.83 -15.16
C GLN A 114 5.18 -2.59 -15.03
N ASN A 115 4.47 -2.43 -13.90
CA ASN A 115 3.60 -1.28 -13.66
C ASN A 115 4.37 0.04 -13.54
N ALA A 116 5.62 0.00 -13.08
CA ALA A 116 6.53 1.15 -13.09
C ALA A 116 7.16 1.44 -14.46
N ASN A 117 7.01 0.53 -15.45
CA ASN A 117 7.75 0.53 -16.72
C ASN A 117 9.29 0.50 -16.52
N ARG A 118 9.75 -0.39 -15.63
CA ARG A 118 11.14 -0.53 -15.16
C ARG A 118 11.60 -1.99 -15.15
N ILE A 119 11.07 -2.83 -16.03
CA ILE A 119 11.46 -4.25 -16.13
C ILE A 119 12.98 -4.36 -16.32
N GLY A 120 13.62 -5.17 -15.47
CA GLY A 120 15.07 -5.41 -15.51
C GLY A 120 15.91 -4.38 -14.74
N GLU A 121 15.29 -3.33 -14.18
CA GLU A 121 15.97 -2.40 -13.28
C GLU A 121 15.93 -2.88 -11.82
N VAL A 122 16.89 -2.43 -11.02
CA VAL A 122 16.90 -2.63 -9.56
C VAL A 122 16.22 -1.41 -8.92
N PRO A 123 15.15 -1.59 -8.12
CA PRO A 123 14.47 -0.47 -7.49
C PRO A 123 15.34 0.22 -6.43
N ASN A 124 15.17 1.53 -6.24
CA ASN A 124 15.88 2.27 -5.19
C ASN A 124 15.30 2.04 -3.78
N LEU A 125 14.04 1.62 -3.69
CA LEU A 125 13.29 1.40 -2.47
C LEU A 125 12.16 0.41 -2.75
N ILE A 126 11.91 -0.51 -1.81
CA ILE A 126 10.73 -1.38 -1.81
C ILE A 126 9.88 -1.03 -0.59
N LEU A 127 8.61 -0.71 -0.84
CA LEU A 127 7.56 -0.67 0.18
C LEU A 127 6.91 -2.05 0.25
N LEU A 128 7.11 -2.75 1.37
CA LEU A 128 6.65 -4.11 1.58
C LEU A 128 5.60 -4.17 2.69
N HIS A 129 4.39 -4.63 2.33
CA HIS A 129 3.45 -5.15 3.32
C HIS A 129 3.16 -6.61 3.06
N ALA A 130 3.29 -7.42 4.11
CA ALA A 130 3.06 -8.86 4.07
C ALA A 130 2.06 -9.27 5.15
N THR A 131 1.45 -10.43 4.98
CA THR A 131 0.73 -11.05 6.09
C THR A 131 1.73 -11.62 7.12
N PRO A 132 1.41 -11.62 8.42
CA PRO A 132 2.30 -12.12 9.46
C PRO A 132 2.85 -13.53 9.21
N GLY A 133 4.13 -13.75 9.53
CA GLY A 133 4.76 -15.08 9.66
C GLY A 133 5.62 -15.53 8.48
N LYS A 134 5.82 -14.71 7.45
CA LYS A 134 6.64 -15.01 6.26
C LYS A 134 7.64 -13.91 5.90
N GLU A 135 7.78 -12.89 6.74
CA GLU A 135 8.53 -11.66 6.46
C GLU A 135 9.99 -11.95 6.08
N GLU A 136 10.70 -12.73 6.89
CA GLU A 136 12.12 -13.02 6.67
C GLU A 136 12.35 -13.72 5.32
N LYS A 137 11.53 -14.72 4.99
CA LYS A 137 11.63 -15.44 3.72
C LYS A 137 11.36 -14.56 2.52
N ILE A 138 10.45 -13.59 2.66
CA ILE A 138 10.15 -12.62 1.60
C ILE A 138 11.35 -11.71 1.38
N ILE A 139 11.96 -11.20 2.46
CA ILE A 139 13.16 -10.35 2.40
C ILE A 139 14.32 -11.12 1.75
N GLU A 140 14.60 -12.35 2.21
CA GLU A 140 15.62 -13.21 1.60
C GLU A 140 15.39 -13.42 0.10
N SER A 141 14.13 -13.68 -0.30
CA SER A 141 13.78 -13.85 -1.72
C SER A 141 13.97 -12.59 -2.56
N ILE A 142 13.75 -11.40 -1.98
CA ILE A 142 14.01 -10.11 -2.63
C ILE A 142 15.51 -9.91 -2.84
N ASP A 143 16.32 -10.18 -1.81
CA ASP A 143 17.77 -10.06 -1.87
C ASP A 143 18.39 -11.03 -2.89
N GLU A 144 17.92 -12.29 -2.90
CA GLU A 144 18.31 -13.29 -3.91
C GLU A 144 17.96 -12.85 -5.33
N ARG A 145 16.79 -12.24 -5.53
CA ARG A 145 16.31 -11.79 -6.84
C ARG A 145 17.18 -10.70 -7.45
N PHE A 146 17.59 -9.71 -6.66
CA PHE A 146 18.38 -8.57 -7.16
C PHE A 146 19.89 -8.77 -7.04
N GLY A 147 20.34 -9.71 -6.22
CA GLY A 147 21.77 -9.95 -5.96
C GLY A 147 22.48 -8.77 -5.28
N THR A 148 21.70 -7.84 -4.72
CA THR A 148 22.17 -6.66 -4.00
C THR A 148 21.12 -6.24 -2.98
N LEU A 149 21.56 -5.56 -1.91
CA LEU A 149 20.66 -5.08 -0.88
C LEU A 149 19.88 -3.88 -1.39
N VAL A 150 18.56 -4.05 -1.50
CA VAL A 150 17.63 -2.95 -1.78
C VAL A 150 17.06 -2.46 -0.46
N PRO A 151 16.99 -1.14 -0.19
CA PRO A 151 16.30 -0.63 0.98
C PRO A 151 14.83 -1.08 1.00
N ILE A 152 14.40 -1.70 2.11
CA ILE A 152 13.03 -2.15 2.34
C ILE A 152 12.44 -1.36 3.51
N ILE A 153 11.24 -0.82 3.32
CA ILE A 153 10.42 -0.23 4.39
C ILE A 153 9.02 -0.86 4.39
N GLY A 154 8.31 -0.77 5.50
CA GLY A 154 6.93 -1.22 5.61
C GLY A 154 6.69 -2.01 6.89
N GLY A 155 5.80 -2.99 6.84
CA GLY A 155 5.41 -3.77 8.00
C GLY A 155 4.40 -4.86 7.65
N SER A 156 3.88 -5.54 8.67
CA SER A 156 2.91 -6.61 8.46
C SER A 156 1.49 -6.06 8.54
N ALA A 157 0.60 -6.58 7.69
CA ALA A 157 -0.82 -6.33 7.79
C ALA A 157 -1.34 -6.85 9.14
N ALA A 158 -2.21 -6.07 9.78
CA ALA A 158 -2.65 -6.36 11.13
C ALA A 158 -4.18 -6.46 11.21
N ASP A 159 -4.62 -7.21 12.21
CA ASP A 159 -6.01 -7.33 12.61
C ASP A 159 -6.09 -7.20 14.15
N ASN A 160 -7.26 -6.94 14.68
CA ASN A 160 -7.51 -6.60 16.09
C ASN A 160 -7.28 -7.78 17.04
N HIS A 161 -7.33 -9.02 16.55
CA HIS A 161 -7.35 -10.24 17.37
C HIS A 161 -6.34 -11.32 16.95
N ILE A 162 -5.52 -11.05 15.93
CA ILE A 162 -4.62 -12.00 15.27
C ILE A 162 -5.39 -13.24 14.78
N GLU A 163 -6.56 -13.01 14.17
CA GLU A 163 -7.47 -14.06 13.70
C GLU A 163 -7.34 -14.37 12.21
N GLY A 164 -6.42 -13.71 11.50
CA GLY A 164 -6.24 -13.89 10.06
C GLY A 164 -7.18 -13.01 9.22
N LYS A 165 -7.69 -11.93 9.80
CA LYS A 165 -8.58 -10.95 9.12
C LYS A 165 -7.81 -9.80 8.49
N TRP A 166 -6.47 -9.81 8.61
CA TRP A 166 -5.60 -8.82 7.97
C TRP A 166 -5.68 -8.89 6.44
N SER A 167 -5.39 -7.78 5.79
CA SER A 167 -5.44 -7.69 4.33
C SER A 167 -4.42 -6.69 3.78
N VAL A 168 -4.06 -6.90 2.51
CA VAL A 168 -3.21 -6.02 1.70
C VAL A 168 -3.94 -5.78 0.37
N ILE A 169 -3.90 -4.56 -0.15
CA ILE A 169 -4.62 -4.15 -1.38
C ILE A 169 -3.77 -3.34 -2.36
#